data_AF-A0A2N3AC00-F1
#
_entry.id   AF-A0A2N3AC00-F1
#
_cell.length_a   1.000
_cell.length_b   1.000
_cell.length_c   1.000
_cell.angle_alpha   90.00
_cell.angle_beta   90.00
_cell.angle_gamma   90.00
#
_symmetry.space_group_name_H-M   'P 1'
#
loop_
_entity.id
_entity.type
_entity.pdbx_description
1 polymer ?
#
loop_
_entity_poly.entity_id
_entity_poly.type
_entity_poly.pdbx_seq_one_letter_code
_entity_poly.pdbx_strand_id
1 'polypeptide(L)'
;MKKLYLNWFHLKYLIMILFVATLISSKSAFSQIDCIISTSHQMPVCSGTSVTLEVATGENLIYFWSPGGFTTSSITIEADESLIFDVLVTDTLNDITCQSEPFNFEVHPTFQIDFEQMQLTCTNGDNDNGNTAMMRATANGESGPYNYEWDVRPTQIAPGNPSVAIGLKAHLWYYINITDQYGCIQYDSVFTRAFSNPVVEIITTPDTAYIQNPYVTIEFNNLSADSVSVISNFWELGDGSPRSDLESLTHVYSEIDDYIVVLTVFNEHGCDTVFTKDVKVLPIKLKVPNIITPNGDNINDILFITEGADETEPDESFKSAFSSGAIKPLSAYYQRTSLVIFNRQGRKVYESTDYNNDWGADGLKDGVYFYVLHCEGFKSNEVYKGSITIMGRGN
;
A
#
# COMPACT_ATOMS: atom_id res chain seq x y z
N MET A 1 59.62 74.50 -3.57
CA MET A 1 59.82 73.12 -4.04
C MET A 1 58.94 72.90 -5.27
N LYS A 2 59.57 72.59 -6.42
CA LYS A 2 59.08 72.27 -7.80
C LYS A 2 57.58 72.56 -8.09
N LYS A 3 57.13 73.63 -8.80
CA LYS A 3 57.37 74.17 -10.17
C LYS A 3 56.96 73.22 -11.34
N LEU A 4 55.88 73.59 -12.06
CA LEU A 4 55.78 73.97 -13.50
C LEU A 4 55.60 72.77 -14.47
N TYR A 5 54.80 72.74 -15.55
CA TYR A 5 54.44 73.65 -16.68
C TYR A 5 53.07 73.19 -17.29
N LEU A 6 52.09 74.03 -17.70
CA LEU A 6 51.90 74.74 -19.00
C LEU A 6 52.18 73.84 -20.24
N ASN A 7 51.40 73.74 -21.33
CA ASN A 7 50.79 74.82 -22.12
C ASN A 7 49.94 74.28 -23.32
N TRP A 8 48.90 75.06 -23.70
CA TRP A 8 48.49 75.57 -25.03
C TRP A 8 48.42 74.67 -26.30
N PHE A 9 47.29 74.61 -27.05
CA PHE A 9 46.63 75.59 -27.97
C PHE A 9 47.06 75.46 -29.45
N HIS A 10 46.07 75.67 -30.34
CA HIS A 10 46.09 75.92 -31.81
C HIS A 10 45.69 74.75 -32.75
N LEU A 11 45.00 74.94 -33.88
CA LEU A 11 44.20 76.02 -34.48
C LEU A 11 43.73 75.54 -35.88
N LYS A 12 42.47 75.83 -36.23
CA LYS A 12 41.90 76.08 -37.58
C LYS A 12 42.14 75.06 -38.73
N TYR A 13 41.02 74.58 -39.28
CA TYR A 13 40.74 74.73 -40.71
C TYR A 13 39.39 75.40 -40.93
N LEU A 14 39.31 76.18 -42.01
CA LEU A 14 38.39 77.27 -42.28
C LEU A 14 37.69 76.97 -43.62
N ILE A 15 36.36 77.14 -43.66
CA ILE A 15 35.47 77.50 -44.80
C ILE A 15 35.40 76.55 -46.02
N MET A 16 34.20 76.04 -46.33
CA MET A 16 33.50 76.41 -47.56
C MET A 16 31.99 76.13 -47.50
N ILE A 17 31.22 77.14 -47.92
CA ILE A 17 29.76 77.18 -48.08
C ILE A 17 29.32 76.24 -49.20
N LEU A 18 28.24 75.48 -48.98
CA LEU A 18 27.33 75.13 -50.09
C LEU A 18 25.89 75.06 -49.58
N PHE A 19 25.16 76.12 -49.90
CA PHE A 19 23.71 76.16 -49.95
C PHE A 19 23.27 75.14 -51.01
N VAL A 20 22.62 74.06 -50.59
CA VAL A 20 21.83 73.23 -51.49
C VAL A 20 20.39 73.38 -51.03
N ALA A 21 19.66 74.22 -51.75
CA ALA A 21 18.21 74.21 -51.75
C ALA A 21 17.75 72.88 -52.36
N THR A 22 17.34 71.91 -51.53
CA THR A 22 16.57 70.77 -51.99
C THR A 22 15.11 71.00 -51.64
N LEU A 23 14.34 71.12 -52.72
CA LEU A 23 12.89 71.24 -52.76
C LEU A 23 12.20 70.44 -51.66
N ILE A 24 11.37 71.13 -50.88
CA ILE A 24 10.23 70.51 -50.21
C ILE A 24 9.31 70.03 -51.33
N SER A 25 9.52 68.79 -51.77
CA SER A 25 8.46 68.02 -52.39
C SER A 25 7.49 67.70 -51.27
N SER A 26 6.44 68.49 -51.15
CA SER A 26 5.23 68.09 -50.45
C SER A 26 4.64 66.92 -51.24
N LYS A 27 5.17 65.71 -51.02
CA LYS A 27 4.39 64.50 -51.24
C LYS A 27 3.24 64.61 -50.25
N SER A 28 2.04 64.79 -50.79
CA SER A 28 0.81 64.43 -50.12
C SER A 28 1.01 63.08 -49.44
N ALA A 29 1.10 63.08 -48.11
CA ALA A 29 1.03 61.87 -47.32
C ALA A 29 -0.39 61.34 -47.49
N PHE A 30 -0.61 60.48 -48.50
CA PHE A 30 -1.71 59.54 -48.43
C PHE A 30 -1.46 58.70 -47.19
N SER A 31 -2.41 58.73 -46.26
CA SER A 31 -2.44 57.86 -45.09
C SER A 31 -2.48 56.41 -45.58
N GLN A 32 -1.32 55.79 -45.74
CA GLN A 32 -1.24 54.37 -46.07
C GLN A 32 -1.71 53.60 -44.83
N ILE A 33 -2.70 52.73 -45.00
CA ILE A 33 -3.18 51.83 -43.94
C ILE A 33 -1.98 51.02 -43.44
N ASP A 34 -1.76 50.99 -42.13
CA ASP A 34 -0.73 50.16 -41.51
C ASP A 34 -1.31 48.77 -41.23
N CYS A 35 -0.86 47.78 -42.00
CA CYS A 35 -1.28 46.38 -41.84
C CYS A 35 -0.13 45.48 -41.32
N ILE A 36 0.85 46.05 -40.62
CA ILE A 36 1.90 45.26 -39.99
C ILE A 36 1.32 44.47 -38.82
N ILE A 37 1.53 43.14 -38.83
CA ILE A 37 1.20 42.27 -37.70
C ILE A 37 2.24 42.48 -36.60
N SER A 38 1.77 42.79 -35.40
CA SER A 38 2.55 42.83 -34.17
C SER A 38 2.16 41.68 -33.25
N THR A 39 3.07 41.26 -32.37
CA THR A 39 2.89 40.09 -31.51
C THR A 39 3.25 40.43 -30.07
N SER A 40 2.48 39.85 -29.15
CA SER A 40 2.75 39.90 -27.70
C SER A 40 4.03 39.17 -27.27
N HIS A 41 4.52 38.22 -28.09
CA HIS A 41 5.67 37.36 -27.77
C HIS A 41 6.66 37.31 -28.93
N GLN A 42 7.94 37.07 -28.63
CA GLN A 42 8.94 36.76 -29.66
C GLN A 42 8.83 35.27 -30.03
N MET A 43 8.79 34.99 -31.34
CA MET A 43 8.78 33.63 -31.88
C MET A 43 10.21 33.05 -31.95
N PRO A 44 10.37 31.72 -31.91
CA PRO A 44 9.36 30.70 -31.61
C PRO A 44 8.90 30.67 -30.14
N VAL A 45 7.67 30.20 -29.90
CA VAL A 45 7.08 30.05 -28.54
C VAL A 45 6.89 28.59 -28.16
N CYS A 46 6.76 28.30 -26.86
CA CYS A 46 6.46 26.95 -26.38
C CYS A 46 5.01 26.57 -26.65
N SER A 47 4.75 25.27 -26.83
CA SER A 47 3.39 24.78 -27.07
C SER A 47 2.44 25.09 -25.90
N GLY A 48 1.19 25.46 -26.20
CA GLY A 48 0.18 25.88 -25.22
C GLY A 48 0.35 27.30 -24.69
N THR A 49 1.26 28.10 -25.27
CA THR A 49 1.36 29.54 -24.97
C THR A 49 0.27 30.31 -25.72
N SER A 50 -0.55 31.08 -25.00
CA SER A 50 -1.50 32.01 -25.62
C SER A 50 -0.78 33.25 -26.14
N VAL A 51 -0.76 33.45 -27.46
CA VAL A 51 -0.12 34.60 -28.11
C VAL A 51 -1.17 35.47 -28.78
N THR A 52 -1.14 36.77 -28.49
CA THR A 52 -1.98 37.77 -29.17
C THR A 52 -1.23 38.36 -30.38
N LEU A 53 -1.90 38.36 -31.53
CA LEU A 53 -1.50 39.04 -32.77
C LEU A 53 -2.39 40.26 -32.98
N GLU A 54 -1.79 41.42 -33.23
CA GLU A 54 -2.49 42.71 -33.33
C GLU A 54 -2.07 43.48 -34.57
N VAL A 55 -3.01 44.23 -35.14
CA VAL A 55 -2.84 45.11 -36.30
C VAL A 55 -3.47 46.47 -35.96
N ALA A 56 -3.09 47.52 -36.67
CA ALA A 56 -3.59 48.87 -36.42
C ALA A 56 -5.14 48.94 -36.35
N THR A 57 -5.63 49.61 -35.32
CA THR A 57 -7.07 49.77 -35.04
C THR A 57 -7.63 51.04 -35.68
N GLY A 58 -8.84 51.00 -36.26
CA GLY A 58 -9.52 52.19 -36.77
C GLY A 58 -11.03 52.01 -36.93
N GLU A 59 -11.79 53.10 -36.84
CA GLU A 59 -13.27 53.07 -36.83
C GLU A 59 -13.91 52.56 -38.13
N ASN A 60 -13.21 52.67 -39.27
CA ASN A 60 -13.70 52.26 -40.59
C ASN A 60 -12.94 51.07 -41.20
N LEU A 61 -12.10 50.40 -40.40
CA LEU A 61 -11.28 49.28 -40.83
C LEU A 61 -12.00 47.94 -40.62
N ILE A 62 -11.96 47.08 -41.63
CA ILE A 62 -12.43 45.69 -41.58
C ILE A 62 -11.21 44.78 -41.74
N TYR A 63 -11.16 43.72 -40.96
CA TYR A 63 -10.04 42.76 -40.92
C TYR A 63 -10.50 41.41 -41.44
N PHE A 64 -9.60 40.69 -42.09
CA PHE A 64 -9.81 39.29 -42.45
C PHE A 64 -8.50 38.52 -42.32
N TRP A 65 -8.42 37.66 -41.30
CA TRP A 65 -7.26 36.84 -41.01
C TRP A 65 -7.32 35.50 -41.72
N SER A 66 -6.19 35.05 -42.24
CA SER A 66 -5.99 33.73 -42.84
C SER A 66 -4.76 33.09 -42.18
N PRO A 67 -4.84 31.83 -41.70
CA PRO A 67 -6.03 30.99 -41.57
C PRO A 67 -6.98 31.48 -40.46
N GLY A 68 -8.20 30.90 -40.41
CA GLY A 68 -9.16 31.08 -39.32
C GLY A 68 -10.31 32.05 -39.59
N GLY A 69 -10.18 32.98 -40.54
CA GLY A 69 -11.26 33.87 -40.97
C GLY A 69 -11.72 34.88 -39.91
N PHE A 70 -10.86 35.20 -38.94
CA PHE A 70 -11.17 36.17 -37.89
C PHE A 70 -11.33 37.58 -38.48
N THR A 71 -12.12 38.42 -37.81
CA THR A 71 -12.52 39.75 -38.33
C THR A 71 -12.22 40.91 -37.39
N THR A 72 -11.49 40.65 -36.30
CA THR A 72 -11.09 41.64 -35.30
C THR A 72 -9.68 42.15 -35.57
N SER A 73 -9.34 43.33 -35.04
CA SER A 73 -8.00 43.91 -35.14
C SER A 73 -6.94 43.19 -34.29
N SER A 74 -7.40 42.35 -33.37
CA SER A 74 -6.58 41.54 -32.47
C SER A 74 -7.16 40.15 -32.38
N ILE A 75 -6.32 39.12 -32.43
CA ILE A 75 -6.69 37.72 -32.26
C ILE A 75 -5.74 37.06 -31.24
N THR A 76 -6.24 36.10 -30.47
CA THR A 76 -5.44 35.30 -29.55
C THR A 76 -5.41 33.87 -30.04
N ILE A 77 -4.20 33.34 -30.22
CA ILE A 77 -3.93 32.00 -30.76
C ILE A 77 -3.20 31.19 -29.68
N GLU A 78 -3.66 29.97 -29.44
CA GLU A 78 -2.93 28.99 -28.63
C GLU A 78 -1.86 28.33 -29.50
N ALA A 79 -0.62 28.29 -29.01
CA ALA A 79 0.51 27.75 -29.76
C ALA A 79 0.48 26.21 -29.82
N ASP A 80 -0.35 25.62 -30.67
CA ASP A 80 -0.41 24.16 -30.83
C ASP A 80 0.45 23.66 -32.00
N GLU A 81 0.53 24.45 -33.07
CA GLU A 81 1.31 24.13 -34.27
C GLU A 81 1.87 25.40 -34.93
N SER A 82 2.92 25.24 -35.73
CA SER A 82 3.49 26.36 -36.49
C SER A 82 2.63 26.66 -37.71
N LEU A 83 2.21 27.91 -37.86
CA LEU A 83 1.32 28.38 -38.93
C LEU A 83 1.86 29.68 -39.55
N ILE A 84 1.35 30.03 -40.72
CA ILE A 84 1.64 31.32 -41.35
C ILE A 84 0.34 32.11 -41.36
N PHE A 85 0.36 33.29 -40.74
CA PHE A 85 -0.79 34.20 -40.71
C PHE A 85 -0.61 35.36 -41.67
N ASP A 86 -1.65 35.71 -42.39
CA ASP A 86 -1.77 36.94 -43.14
C ASP A 86 -3.12 37.61 -42.84
N VAL A 87 -3.15 38.94 -42.91
CA VAL A 87 -4.35 39.74 -42.65
C VAL A 87 -4.60 40.72 -43.77
N LEU A 88 -5.83 40.73 -44.27
CA LEU A 88 -6.33 41.73 -45.19
C LEU A 88 -7.10 42.79 -44.40
N VAL A 89 -6.60 44.02 -44.44
CA VAL A 89 -7.23 45.20 -43.83
C VAL A 89 -7.85 46.06 -44.91
N THR A 90 -9.14 46.37 -44.79
CA THR A 90 -9.90 47.20 -45.74
C THR A 90 -10.44 48.44 -45.05
N ASP A 91 -10.10 49.63 -45.55
CA ASP A 91 -10.72 50.89 -45.14
C ASP A 91 -11.95 51.15 -45.99
N THR A 92 -13.12 51.08 -45.36
CA THR A 92 -14.42 51.25 -46.04
C THR A 92 -14.72 52.67 -46.47
N LEU A 93 -14.03 53.67 -45.91
CA LEU A 93 -14.26 55.08 -46.20
C LEU A 93 -13.49 55.54 -47.44
N ASN A 94 -12.28 55.01 -47.62
CA ASN A 94 -11.39 55.37 -48.73
C ASN A 94 -11.31 54.29 -49.83
N ASP A 95 -11.95 53.13 -49.63
CA ASP A 95 -11.89 51.96 -50.52
C ASP A 95 -10.45 51.51 -50.81
N ILE A 96 -9.62 51.52 -49.76
CA ILE A 96 -8.20 51.13 -49.81
C ILE A 96 -8.04 49.81 -49.05
N THR A 97 -7.28 48.89 -49.61
CA THR A 97 -6.91 47.63 -48.96
C THR A 97 -5.40 47.55 -48.71
N CYS A 98 -5.03 46.87 -47.63
CA CYS A 98 -3.65 46.58 -47.24
C CYS A 98 -3.59 45.10 -46.84
N GLN A 99 -2.73 44.33 -47.50
CA GLN A 99 -2.44 42.96 -47.12
C GLN A 99 -1.09 42.92 -46.39
N SER A 100 -1.06 42.29 -45.23
CA SER A 100 0.18 42.15 -44.46
C SER A 100 1.19 41.27 -45.20
N GLU A 101 2.47 41.44 -44.86
CA GLU A 101 3.44 40.38 -45.13
C GLU A 101 3.07 39.12 -44.31
N PRO A 102 3.36 37.91 -44.82
CA PRO A 102 3.11 36.68 -44.08
C PRO A 102 3.89 36.67 -42.75
N PHE A 103 3.19 36.45 -41.65
CA PHE A 103 3.75 36.31 -40.32
C PHE A 103 3.94 34.82 -39.97
N ASN A 104 5.19 34.40 -39.81
CA ASN A 104 5.52 33.04 -39.41
C ASN A 104 5.30 32.89 -37.89
N PHE A 105 4.23 32.19 -37.52
CA PHE A 105 3.97 31.78 -36.15
C PHE A 105 4.69 30.45 -35.92
N GLU A 106 5.83 30.50 -35.24
CA GLU A 106 6.69 29.33 -35.01
C GLU A 106 6.52 28.81 -33.57
N VAL A 107 6.37 27.49 -33.45
CA VAL A 107 6.23 26.80 -32.17
C VAL A 107 7.39 25.82 -32.01
N HIS A 108 8.01 25.82 -30.83
CA HIS A 108 9.09 24.88 -30.52
C HIS A 108 8.62 23.43 -30.60
N PRO A 109 9.46 22.48 -31.08
CA PRO A 109 9.13 21.06 -31.07
C PRO A 109 8.78 20.57 -29.67
N THR A 110 7.72 19.78 -29.56
CA THR A 110 7.35 19.10 -28.32
C THR A 110 8.17 17.81 -28.15
N PHE A 111 8.24 17.32 -26.92
CA PHE A 111 8.83 16.02 -26.59
C PHE A 111 7.81 15.15 -25.86
N GLN A 112 8.12 13.87 -25.65
CA GLN A 112 7.31 12.93 -24.86
C GLN A 112 8.13 12.43 -23.68
N ILE A 113 7.46 12.08 -22.58
CA ILE A 113 8.09 11.55 -21.36
C ILE A 113 7.75 10.06 -21.26
N ASP A 114 8.78 9.22 -21.28
CA ASP A 114 8.64 7.79 -21.02
C ASP A 114 9.17 7.44 -19.62
N PHE A 115 8.50 6.50 -18.95
CA PHE A 115 8.90 6.02 -17.63
C PHE A 115 9.28 4.55 -17.62
N GLU A 116 10.34 4.22 -16.88
CA GLU A 116 10.78 2.86 -16.63
C GLU A 116 11.04 2.66 -15.14
N GLN A 117 10.28 1.75 -14.52
CA GLN A 117 10.50 1.37 -13.14
C GLN A 117 11.66 0.38 -13.06
N MET A 118 12.84 0.88 -12.71
CA MET A 118 14.09 0.11 -12.66
C MET A 118 14.13 -0.87 -11.48
N GLN A 119 13.44 -0.53 -10.38
CA GLN A 119 13.37 -1.36 -9.18
C GLN A 119 11.98 -1.28 -8.56
N LEU A 120 11.37 -2.45 -8.36
CA LEU A 120 10.15 -2.62 -7.56
C LEU A 120 10.53 -2.62 -6.08
N THR A 121 9.58 -2.26 -5.23
CA THR A 121 9.72 -2.40 -3.76
C THR A 121 8.77 -3.47 -3.23
N CYS A 122 8.89 -3.80 -1.95
CA CYS A 122 8.03 -4.74 -1.24
C CYS A 122 6.97 -3.96 -0.45
N THR A 123 5.76 -4.50 -0.28
CA THR A 123 4.67 -3.79 0.39
C THR A 123 3.82 -4.73 1.22
N ASN A 124 3.73 -4.47 2.53
CA ASN A 124 2.87 -5.22 3.45
C ASN A 124 1.48 -4.55 3.52
N GLY A 125 0.94 -4.12 2.37
CA GLY A 125 -0.17 -3.17 2.32
C GLY A 125 0.29 -1.73 2.60
N ASP A 126 -0.32 -1.05 3.59
CA ASP A 126 -0.13 0.40 3.83
C ASP A 126 1.19 0.79 4.53
N ASN A 127 1.93 -0.18 5.08
CA ASN A 127 3.22 0.06 5.74
C ASN A 127 4.36 -0.44 4.85
N ASP A 128 4.82 0.43 3.96
CA ASP A 128 5.98 0.22 3.11
C ASP A 128 7.27 0.25 3.97
N ASN A 129 7.96 -0.89 4.03
CA ASN A 129 9.20 -1.07 4.81
C ASN A 129 10.47 -0.80 4.00
N GLY A 130 10.37 -0.38 2.73
CA GLY A 130 11.51 -0.28 1.84
C GLY A 130 11.93 1.15 1.54
N ASN A 131 10.99 1.97 1.02
CA ASN A 131 11.36 3.15 0.24
C ASN A 131 12.48 2.81 -0.75
N THR A 132 12.38 1.69 -1.49
CA THR A 132 13.47 1.18 -2.34
C THR A 132 13.16 1.23 -3.82
N ALA A 133 11.97 1.68 -4.23
CA ALA A 133 11.64 1.74 -5.64
C ALA A 133 12.49 2.80 -6.36
N MET A 134 12.87 2.48 -7.60
CA MET A 134 13.63 3.36 -8.49
C MET A 134 12.89 3.54 -9.80
N MET A 135 12.86 4.78 -10.27
CA MET A 135 12.14 5.18 -11.48
C MET A 135 13.04 6.03 -12.36
N ARG A 136 13.07 5.73 -13.66
CA ARG A 136 13.76 6.54 -14.66
C ARG A 136 12.74 7.20 -15.58
N ALA A 137 12.85 8.51 -15.76
CA ALA A 137 12.17 9.26 -16.80
C ALA A 137 13.12 9.48 -17.99
N THR A 138 12.59 9.44 -19.20
CA THR A 138 13.33 9.70 -20.45
C THR A 138 12.52 10.65 -21.32
N ALA A 139 13.08 11.82 -21.61
CA ALA A 139 12.47 12.75 -22.55
C ALA A 139 12.92 12.42 -23.99
N ASN A 140 11.95 12.18 -24.87
CA ASN A 140 12.16 11.85 -26.28
C ASN A 140 11.64 12.99 -27.16
N GLY A 141 12.56 13.69 -27.83
CA GLY A 141 12.24 14.78 -28.75
C GLY A 141 13.50 15.43 -29.30
N GLU A 142 13.33 16.39 -30.21
CA GLU A 142 14.43 17.07 -30.89
C GLU A 142 14.95 18.30 -30.13
N SER A 143 14.29 18.71 -29.02
CA SER A 143 14.61 19.93 -28.27
C SER A 143 15.60 19.75 -27.12
N GLY A 144 16.28 18.60 -27.04
CA GLY A 144 17.29 18.34 -26.01
C GLY A 144 18.50 19.30 -26.09
N PRO A 145 19.28 19.47 -25.00
CA PRO A 145 19.26 18.69 -23.76
C PRO A 145 18.09 19.01 -22.83
N TYR A 146 17.75 18.04 -21.97
CA TYR A 146 16.63 18.12 -21.03
C TYR A 146 17.10 18.20 -19.58
N ASN A 147 16.45 19.04 -18.79
CA ASN A 147 16.63 19.15 -17.35
C ASN A 147 15.45 18.49 -16.63
N TYR A 148 15.73 17.63 -15.66
CA TYR A 148 14.73 16.81 -14.96
C TYR A 148 14.57 17.27 -13.51
N GLU A 149 13.33 17.56 -13.11
CA GLU A 149 13.00 17.97 -11.75
C GLU A 149 11.82 17.15 -11.21
N TRP A 150 12.12 16.23 -10.30
CA TRP A 150 11.11 15.39 -9.65
C TRP A 150 10.49 16.09 -8.43
N ASP A 151 9.16 16.11 -8.33
CA ASP A 151 8.44 16.55 -7.13
C ASP A 151 8.33 15.39 -6.13
N VAL A 152 9.47 15.04 -5.54
CA VAL A 152 9.61 14.00 -4.51
C VAL A 152 10.06 14.64 -3.19
N ARG A 153 9.43 14.27 -2.08
CA ARG A 153 9.75 14.78 -0.73
C ARG A 153 10.03 13.63 0.24
N PRO A 154 11.24 13.56 0.85
CA PRO A 154 12.43 14.37 0.57
C PRO A 154 12.97 14.15 -0.85
N THR A 155 13.85 15.03 -1.33
CA THR A 155 14.46 14.87 -2.66
C THR A 155 15.28 13.59 -2.71
N GLN A 156 14.83 12.61 -3.49
CA GLN A 156 15.50 11.31 -3.64
C GLN A 156 15.84 11.09 -5.11
N ILE A 157 16.89 11.76 -5.56
CA ILE A 157 17.36 11.69 -6.96
C ILE A 157 18.73 10.99 -6.98
N ALA A 158 18.98 10.16 -8.00
CA ALA A 158 20.25 9.46 -8.14
C ALA A 158 21.42 10.45 -8.32
N PRO A 159 22.52 10.32 -7.54
CA PRO A 159 23.68 11.17 -7.70
C PRO A 159 24.24 11.11 -9.13
N GLY A 160 24.34 12.26 -9.79
CA GLY A 160 24.90 12.37 -11.15
C GLY A 160 23.93 11.95 -12.27
N ASN A 161 22.69 11.56 -11.96
CA ASN A 161 21.67 11.30 -12.97
C ASN A 161 20.29 11.84 -12.53
N PRO A 162 19.93 13.08 -12.91
CA PRO A 162 18.68 13.71 -12.48
C PRO A 162 17.43 13.05 -13.09
N SER A 163 17.59 12.22 -14.12
CA SER A 163 16.46 11.51 -14.73
C SER A 163 15.98 10.32 -13.90
N VAL A 164 16.72 9.94 -12.85
CA VAL A 164 16.41 8.78 -11.99
C VAL A 164 16.02 9.24 -10.59
N ALA A 165 14.77 8.97 -10.22
CA ALA A 165 14.31 9.05 -8.84
C ALA A 165 14.55 7.70 -8.14
N ILE A 166 15.00 7.76 -6.90
CA ILE A 166 15.31 6.61 -6.05
C ILE A 166 14.49 6.73 -4.76
N GLY A 167 14.52 5.71 -3.90
CA GLY A 167 13.95 5.88 -2.57
C GLY A 167 12.41 5.90 -2.53
N LEU A 168 11.75 5.61 -3.64
CA LEU A 168 10.32 5.82 -3.80
C LEU A 168 9.51 4.73 -3.06
N LYS A 169 8.35 5.13 -2.54
CA LYS A 169 7.32 4.24 -1.99
C LYS A 169 6.53 3.53 -3.07
N ALA A 170 6.02 2.34 -2.76
CA ALA A 170 5.03 1.61 -3.54
C ALA A 170 3.70 2.35 -3.64
N HIS A 171 2.94 2.08 -4.72
CA HIS A 171 1.54 2.44 -4.89
C HIS A 171 1.22 3.93 -4.72
N LEU A 172 2.17 4.80 -5.08
CA LEU A 172 1.98 6.25 -5.08
C LEU A 172 2.23 6.84 -6.46
N TRP A 173 1.60 7.98 -6.70
CA TRP A 173 1.88 8.83 -7.86
C TRP A 173 3.04 9.76 -7.54
N TYR A 174 4.00 9.82 -8.47
CA TYR A 174 5.09 10.79 -8.45
C TYR A 174 5.03 11.65 -9.69
N TYR A 175 5.45 12.90 -9.53
CA TYR A 175 5.33 13.92 -10.55
C TYR A 175 6.71 14.43 -10.96
N ILE A 176 6.86 14.81 -12.23
CA ILE A 176 8.09 15.35 -12.77
C ILE A 176 7.81 16.53 -13.68
N ASN A 177 8.65 17.56 -13.58
CA ASN A 177 8.78 18.63 -14.55
C ASN A 177 10.07 18.43 -15.35
N ILE A 178 9.96 18.42 -16.68
CA ILE A 178 11.11 18.38 -17.58
C ILE A 178 11.15 19.67 -18.38
N THR A 179 12.31 20.33 -18.42
CA THR A 179 12.54 21.54 -19.21
C THR A 179 13.53 21.25 -20.33
N ASP A 180 13.24 21.69 -21.55
CA ASP A 180 14.14 21.55 -22.69
C ASP A 180 15.13 22.74 -22.83
N GLN A 181 15.95 22.74 -23.88
CA GLN A 181 16.95 23.80 -24.10
C GLN A 181 16.35 25.17 -24.44
N TYR A 182 15.10 25.21 -24.89
CA TYR A 182 14.37 26.40 -25.26
C TYR A 182 13.56 26.97 -24.09
N GLY A 183 13.56 26.28 -22.95
CA GLY A 183 12.82 26.67 -21.75
C GLY A 183 11.38 26.16 -21.72
N CYS A 184 10.99 25.27 -22.65
CA CYS A 184 9.66 24.69 -22.67
C CYS A 184 9.57 23.58 -21.62
N ILE A 185 8.51 23.64 -20.81
CA ILE A 185 8.29 22.72 -19.68
C ILE A 185 7.18 21.73 -20.03
N GLN A 186 7.41 20.45 -19.80
CA GLN A 186 6.36 19.45 -19.71
C GLN A 186 6.27 18.87 -18.30
N TYR A 187 5.04 18.56 -17.91
CA TYR A 187 4.69 17.93 -16.65
C TYR A 187 4.04 16.57 -16.91
N ASP A 188 4.47 15.55 -16.19
CA ASP A 188 3.84 14.24 -16.23
C ASP A 188 3.96 13.51 -14.87
N SER A 189 3.30 12.36 -14.77
CA SER A 189 3.21 11.58 -13.55
C SER A 189 3.33 10.08 -13.80
N VAL A 190 3.85 9.35 -12.82
CA VAL A 190 4.00 7.90 -12.88
C VAL A 190 3.60 7.25 -11.56
N PHE A 191 2.92 6.10 -11.66
CA PHE A 191 2.52 5.29 -10.53
C PHE A 191 3.55 4.19 -10.26
N THR A 192 4.05 4.09 -9.03
CA THR A 192 4.99 3.04 -8.62
C THR A 192 4.28 1.72 -8.32
N ARG A 193 4.79 0.63 -8.86
CA ARG A 193 4.33 -0.74 -8.57
C ARG A 193 5.21 -1.40 -7.51
N ALA A 194 4.74 -2.51 -6.96
CA ALA A 194 5.47 -3.32 -5.97
C ALA A 194 5.31 -4.81 -6.25
N PHE A 195 6.16 -5.62 -5.63
CA PHE A 195 6.00 -7.07 -5.60
C PHE A 195 4.83 -7.46 -4.68
N SER A 196 4.13 -8.52 -5.06
CA SER A 196 3.10 -9.12 -4.22
C SER A 196 3.71 -9.85 -3.04
N ASN A 197 3.13 -9.67 -1.86
CA ASN A 197 3.52 -10.37 -0.66
C ASN A 197 2.75 -11.70 -0.48
N PRO A 198 3.34 -12.71 0.19
CA PRO A 198 2.63 -13.93 0.51
C PRO A 198 1.43 -13.66 1.43
N VAL A 199 0.34 -14.38 1.22
CA VAL A 199 -0.81 -14.44 2.14
C VAL A 199 -0.84 -15.84 2.74
N VAL A 200 -0.77 -15.92 4.07
CA VAL A 200 -0.75 -17.19 4.80
C VAL A 200 -1.78 -17.19 5.94
N GLU A 201 -2.16 -18.38 6.37
CA GLU A 201 -2.97 -18.60 7.56
C GLU A 201 -2.17 -19.42 8.58
N ILE A 202 -2.05 -18.93 9.81
CA ILE A 202 -1.42 -19.67 10.91
C ILE A 202 -2.44 -20.63 11.51
N ILE A 203 -2.06 -21.90 11.62
CA ILE A 203 -2.87 -22.98 12.17
C ILE A 203 -2.22 -23.46 13.48
N THR A 204 -3.03 -23.59 14.52
CA THR A 204 -2.62 -24.06 15.84
C THR A 204 -3.47 -25.25 16.26
N THR A 205 -2.84 -26.33 16.70
CA THR A 205 -3.53 -27.53 17.16
C THR A 205 -3.00 -27.95 18.54
N PRO A 206 -3.80 -27.82 19.61
CA PRO A 206 -5.11 -27.18 19.68
C PRO A 206 -5.04 -25.64 19.64
N ASP A 207 -6.17 -24.96 19.38
CA ASP A 207 -6.31 -23.49 19.50
C ASP A 207 -6.24 -22.97 20.95
N THR A 208 -6.49 -23.85 21.92
CA THR A 208 -6.37 -23.55 23.36
C THR A 208 -5.80 -24.78 24.04
N ALA A 209 -4.68 -24.59 24.73
CA ALA A 209 -4.03 -25.61 25.52
C ALA A 209 -4.33 -25.41 27.01
N TYR A 210 -4.07 -26.44 27.80
CA TYR A 210 -4.22 -26.39 29.25
C TYR A 210 -2.88 -26.65 29.89
N ILE A 211 -2.66 -26.07 31.06
CA ILE A 211 -1.36 -26.13 31.75
C ILE A 211 -0.91 -27.58 32.06
N GLN A 212 -1.85 -28.52 32.12
CA GLN A 212 -1.57 -29.95 32.33
C GLN A 212 -1.33 -30.73 31.02
N ASN A 213 -1.68 -30.16 29.86
CA ASN A 213 -1.29 -30.65 28.54
C ASN A 213 -0.98 -29.46 27.59
N PRO A 214 0.19 -28.80 27.76
CA PRO A 214 0.48 -27.52 27.10
C PRO A 214 1.18 -27.66 25.74
N TYR A 215 1.00 -28.79 25.07
CA TYR A 215 1.60 -29.04 23.76
C TYR A 215 0.75 -28.41 22.67
N VAL A 216 1.35 -27.55 21.86
CA VAL A 216 0.71 -26.89 20.72
C VAL A 216 1.54 -27.13 19.47
N THR A 217 0.94 -27.72 18.45
CA THR A 217 1.52 -27.77 17.10
C THR A 217 1.14 -26.50 16.35
N ILE A 218 2.13 -25.87 15.74
CA ILE A 218 2.04 -24.59 15.05
C ILE A 218 2.58 -24.78 13.64
N GLU A 219 1.78 -24.40 12.65
CA GLU A 219 2.13 -24.46 11.24
C GLU A 219 1.43 -23.33 10.47
N PHE A 220 1.74 -23.18 9.18
CA PHE A 220 1.04 -22.24 8.32
C PHE A 220 0.65 -22.86 6.99
N ASN A 221 -0.44 -22.36 6.41
CA ASN A 221 -0.84 -22.67 5.05
C ASN A 221 -0.63 -21.44 4.15
N ASN A 222 0.05 -21.60 3.02
CA ASN A 222 0.21 -20.52 2.04
C ASN A 222 -1.04 -20.42 1.15
N LEU A 223 -1.94 -19.48 1.49
CA LEU A 223 -3.16 -19.21 0.75
C LEU A 223 -2.90 -18.56 -0.62
N SER A 224 -1.71 -17.99 -0.82
CA SER A 224 -1.29 -17.36 -2.08
C SER A 224 -0.42 -18.25 -2.96
N ALA A 225 -0.29 -19.56 -2.67
CA ALA A 225 0.69 -20.45 -3.31
C ALA A 225 0.66 -20.47 -4.85
N ASP A 226 -0.49 -20.24 -5.47
CA ASP A 226 -0.64 -20.19 -6.93
C ASP A 226 -0.06 -18.92 -7.58
N SER A 227 0.19 -17.88 -6.78
CA SER A 227 0.62 -16.55 -7.24
C SER A 227 1.92 -16.06 -6.59
N VAL A 228 2.17 -16.44 -5.34
CA VAL A 228 3.34 -16.03 -4.56
C VAL A 228 3.83 -17.22 -3.73
N SER A 229 5.07 -17.64 -3.99
CA SER A 229 5.72 -18.70 -3.23
C SER A 229 6.39 -18.15 -1.97
N VAL A 230 6.33 -18.91 -0.87
CA VAL A 230 7.14 -18.66 0.34
C VAL A 230 8.44 -19.45 0.22
N ILE A 231 9.57 -18.76 0.33
CA ILE A 231 10.92 -19.34 0.16
C ILE A 231 11.61 -19.58 1.50
N SER A 232 11.31 -18.75 2.50
CA SER A 232 11.77 -18.94 3.87
C SER A 232 10.78 -18.35 4.86
N ASN A 233 10.85 -18.83 6.11
CA ASN A 233 9.99 -18.38 7.19
C ASN A 233 10.72 -18.44 8.53
N PHE A 234 10.14 -17.79 9.53
CA PHE A 234 10.51 -17.99 10.92
C PHE A 234 9.40 -17.66 11.90
N TRP A 235 9.51 -18.24 13.09
CA TRP A 235 8.56 -18.14 14.18
C TRP A 235 9.19 -17.52 15.42
N GLU A 236 8.45 -16.62 16.06
CA GLU A 236 8.67 -16.14 17.42
C GLU A 236 7.43 -16.48 18.25
N LEU A 237 7.58 -17.28 19.31
CA LEU A 237 6.44 -17.93 19.98
C LEU A 237 5.82 -17.09 21.11
N GLY A 238 6.38 -15.93 21.41
CA GLY A 238 5.84 -14.99 22.40
C GLY A 238 6.15 -15.32 23.86
N ASP A 239 6.80 -16.45 24.17
CA ASP A 239 7.17 -16.88 25.53
C ASP A 239 8.66 -16.66 25.87
N GLY A 240 9.42 -16.05 24.95
CA GLY A 240 10.86 -15.84 25.07
C GLY A 240 11.71 -17.03 24.62
N SER A 241 11.12 -18.07 24.03
CA SER A 241 11.88 -19.15 23.39
C SER A 241 12.76 -18.64 22.23
N PRO A 242 13.83 -19.36 21.87
CA PRO A 242 14.57 -19.08 20.64
C PRO A 242 13.65 -19.14 19.41
N ARG A 243 14.01 -18.35 18.39
CA ARG A 243 13.37 -18.37 17.08
C ARG A 243 13.53 -19.73 16.40
N SER A 244 12.53 -20.13 15.63
CA SER A 244 12.51 -21.36 14.84
C SER A 244 12.26 -21.07 13.36
N ASP A 245 13.00 -21.69 12.45
CA ASP A 245 12.82 -21.56 10.99
C ASP A 245 12.16 -22.83 10.38
N LEU A 246 11.51 -23.65 11.21
CA LEU A 246 10.76 -24.84 10.76
C LEU A 246 9.44 -24.44 10.10
N GLU A 247 8.98 -25.25 9.13
CA GLU A 247 7.67 -25.06 8.48
C GLU A 247 6.50 -25.39 9.42
N SER A 248 6.66 -26.47 10.20
CA SER A 248 5.74 -26.93 11.25
C SER A 248 6.55 -27.30 12.48
N LEU A 249 6.10 -26.89 13.67
CA LEU A 249 6.79 -27.15 14.94
C LEU A 249 5.79 -27.48 16.05
N THR A 250 6.24 -28.26 17.04
CA THR A 250 5.49 -28.48 18.29
C THR A 250 6.21 -27.77 19.43
N HIS A 251 5.48 -26.93 20.16
CA HIS A 251 5.98 -26.17 21.30
C HIS A 251 5.26 -26.52 22.59
N VAL A 252 5.92 -26.25 23.72
CA VAL A 252 5.40 -26.51 25.06
C VAL A 252 5.37 -25.20 25.86
N TYR A 253 4.18 -24.65 26.04
CA TYR A 253 4.00 -23.42 26.81
C TYR A 253 3.94 -23.70 28.31
N SER A 254 5.00 -23.34 29.02
CA SER A 254 5.16 -23.79 30.41
C SER A 254 4.37 -22.97 31.43
N GLU A 255 3.78 -21.83 31.08
CA GLU A 255 3.03 -20.99 32.03
C GLU A 255 1.62 -20.69 31.51
N ILE A 256 0.72 -20.31 32.42
CA ILE A 256 -0.63 -19.86 32.07
C ILE A 256 -0.52 -18.42 31.57
N ASP A 257 -0.76 -18.22 30.29
CA ASP A 257 -0.77 -16.89 29.66
C ASP A 257 -1.49 -16.94 28.30
N ASP A 258 -1.70 -15.75 27.74
CA ASP A 258 -2.11 -15.53 26.36
C ASP A 258 -0.86 -15.16 25.54
N TYR A 259 -0.35 -16.11 24.74
CA TYR A 259 0.84 -15.93 23.91
C TYR A 259 0.50 -15.43 22.51
N ILE A 260 1.29 -14.49 22.00
CA ILE A 260 1.21 -14.02 20.61
C ILE A 260 2.30 -14.72 19.80
N VAL A 261 1.91 -15.66 18.96
CA VAL A 261 2.80 -16.30 17.99
C VAL A 261 2.94 -15.38 16.78
N VAL A 262 4.17 -15.08 16.41
CA VAL A 262 4.52 -14.25 15.26
C VAL A 262 5.20 -15.12 14.20
N LEU A 263 4.68 -15.09 12.99
CA LEU A 263 5.27 -15.71 11.80
C LEU A 263 5.75 -14.62 10.86
N THR A 264 7.00 -14.70 10.43
CA THR A 264 7.49 -13.88 9.31
C THR A 264 7.84 -14.79 8.14
N VAL A 265 7.29 -14.51 6.97
CA VAL A 265 7.53 -15.25 5.72
C VAL A 265 8.18 -14.37 4.68
N PHE A 266 8.99 -14.95 3.80
CA PHE A 266 9.67 -14.26 2.70
C PHE A 266 9.34 -14.88 1.35
N ASN A 267 9.15 -14.06 0.32
CA ASN A 267 9.02 -14.52 -1.06
C ASN A 267 10.38 -14.54 -1.80
N GLU A 268 10.35 -14.95 -3.08
CA GLU A 268 11.55 -15.02 -3.94
C GLU A 268 12.21 -13.67 -4.24
N HIS A 269 11.48 -12.58 -4.05
CA HIS A 269 11.97 -11.22 -4.22
C HIS A 269 12.51 -10.63 -2.91
N GLY A 270 12.52 -11.40 -1.82
CA GLY A 270 13.00 -10.98 -0.51
C GLY A 270 11.98 -10.13 0.26
N CYS A 271 10.74 -10.04 -0.19
CA CYS A 271 9.69 -9.34 0.52
C CYS A 271 9.20 -10.15 1.71
N ASP A 272 9.20 -9.53 2.89
CA ASP A 272 8.78 -10.13 4.14
C ASP A 272 7.34 -9.76 4.49
N THR A 273 6.61 -10.64 5.19
CA THR A 273 5.29 -10.33 5.74
C THR A 273 5.14 -10.97 7.11
N VAL A 274 4.56 -10.22 8.04
CA VAL A 274 4.38 -10.62 9.43
C VAL A 274 2.92 -10.97 9.69
N PHE A 275 2.69 -12.15 10.25
CA PHE A 275 1.40 -12.67 10.66
C PHE A 275 1.42 -12.99 12.15
N THR A 276 0.26 -12.91 12.81
CA THR A 276 0.14 -13.17 14.25
C THR A 276 -1.03 -14.10 14.55
N LYS A 277 -0.90 -14.89 15.63
CA LYS A 277 -1.93 -15.81 16.12
C LYS A 277 -1.86 -15.90 17.64
N ASP A 278 -3.01 -15.76 18.29
CA ASP A 278 -3.13 -15.92 19.74
C ASP A 278 -3.18 -17.41 20.12
N VAL A 279 -2.40 -17.81 21.11
CA VAL A 279 -2.41 -19.13 21.74
C VAL A 279 -2.67 -18.96 23.22
N LYS A 280 -3.76 -19.56 23.71
CA LYS A 280 -4.16 -19.47 25.11
C LYS A 280 -3.75 -20.72 25.88
N VAL A 281 -3.15 -20.54 27.05
CA VAL A 281 -2.89 -21.62 28.01
C VAL A 281 -3.68 -21.36 29.28
N LEU A 282 -4.63 -22.24 29.58
CA LEU A 282 -5.56 -22.06 30.70
C LEU A 282 -5.27 -23.05 31.86
N PRO A 283 -5.66 -22.70 33.10
CA PRO A 283 -5.78 -23.70 34.16
C PRO A 283 -6.85 -24.73 33.81
N ILE A 284 -6.81 -25.90 34.46
CA ILE A 284 -7.85 -26.92 34.32
C ILE A 284 -8.30 -27.43 35.69
N LYS A 285 -9.61 -27.59 35.86
CA LYS A 285 -10.24 -28.30 36.97
C LYS A 285 -11.35 -29.17 36.40
N LEU A 286 -11.28 -30.48 36.58
CA LEU A 286 -12.30 -31.39 36.05
C LEU A 286 -13.56 -31.37 36.92
N LYS A 287 -14.72 -31.47 36.25
CA LYS A 287 -16.02 -31.74 36.87
C LYS A 287 -16.42 -33.18 36.58
N VAL A 288 -16.51 -33.98 37.64
CA VAL A 288 -16.99 -35.36 37.57
C VAL A 288 -18.43 -35.40 38.11
N PRO A 289 -19.42 -35.82 37.31
CA PRO A 289 -20.80 -35.93 37.79
C PRO A 289 -20.91 -37.03 38.86
N ASN A 290 -21.89 -36.87 39.74
CA ASN A 290 -22.14 -37.79 40.86
C ASN A 290 -23.30 -38.77 40.59
N ILE A 291 -23.93 -38.71 39.42
CA ILE A 291 -25.05 -39.57 39.02
C ILE A 291 -25.01 -39.84 37.52
N ILE A 292 -25.32 -41.08 37.13
CA ILE A 292 -25.65 -41.48 35.76
C ILE A 292 -26.96 -42.27 35.76
N THR A 293 -27.70 -42.19 34.65
CA THR A 293 -28.97 -42.87 34.44
C THR A 293 -28.95 -43.70 33.17
N PRO A 294 -28.29 -44.88 33.15
CA PRO A 294 -28.15 -45.74 31.98
C PRO A 294 -29.47 -46.45 31.63
N ASN A 295 -30.44 -45.71 31.07
CA ASN A 295 -31.77 -46.16 30.67
C ASN A 295 -31.96 -46.17 29.13
N GLY A 296 -30.97 -45.70 28.37
CA GLY A 296 -30.96 -45.69 26.90
C GLY A 296 -31.74 -44.52 26.26
N ASP A 297 -32.06 -43.47 27.02
CA ASP A 297 -32.69 -42.26 26.49
C ASP A 297 -31.68 -41.25 25.89
N ASN A 298 -30.39 -41.60 25.90
CA ASN A 298 -29.21 -40.81 25.53
C ASN A 298 -28.97 -39.61 26.45
N ILE A 299 -29.57 -39.57 27.64
CA ILE A 299 -29.42 -38.50 28.63
C ILE A 299 -28.80 -39.08 29.90
N ASN A 300 -27.62 -38.60 30.26
CA ASN A 300 -26.87 -39.08 31.43
C ASN A 300 -26.61 -40.61 31.44
N ASP A 301 -26.70 -41.29 30.30
CA ASP A 301 -26.41 -42.72 30.20
C ASP A 301 -24.94 -43.05 30.45
N ILE A 302 -24.05 -42.12 30.10
CA ILE A 302 -22.60 -42.26 30.16
C ILE A 302 -22.01 -41.28 31.18
N LEU A 303 -20.96 -41.71 31.88
CA LEU A 303 -20.16 -40.85 32.73
C LEU A 303 -19.30 -39.89 31.88
N PHE A 304 -19.81 -38.70 31.59
CA PHE A 304 -19.01 -37.64 30.97
C PHE A 304 -18.27 -36.82 32.03
N ILE A 305 -16.95 -36.80 31.94
CA ILE A 305 -16.06 -35.95 32.72
C ILE A 305 -15.64 -34.79 31.82
N THR A 306 -15.91 -33.57 32.26
CA THR A 306 -15.65 -32.34 31.49
C THR A 306 -14.77 -31.38 32.27
N GLU A 307 -14.32 -30.32 31.60
CA GLU A 307 -13.87 -29.11 32.28
C GLU A 307 -14.99 -28.54 33.17
N GLY A 308 -14.64 -28.11 34.38
CA GLY A 308 -15.54 -27.40 35.29
C GLY A 308 -15.55 -25.91 34.96
N ALA A 309 -16.74 -25.30 34.96
CA ALA A 309 -16.84 -23.85 34.90
C ALA A 309 -16.25 -23.21 36.17
N ASP A 310 -15.66 -22.03 36.03
CA ASP A 310 -15.27 -21.20 37.16
C ASP A 310 -16.51 -20.93 38.03
N GLU A 311 -16.33 -20.93 39.36
CA GLU A 311 -17.42 -20.90 40.36
C GLU A 311 -18.31 -19.63 40.28
N THR A 312 -17.97 -18.69 39.41
CA THR A 312 -18.66 -17.42 39.15
C THR A 312 -19.75 -17.47 38.08
N GLU A 313 -19.81 -18.52 37.26
CA GLU A 313 -20.80 -18.67 36.18
C GLU A 313 -21.90 -19.69 36.59
N PRO A 314 -23.20 -19.37 36.37
CA PRO A 314 -24.28 -20.33 36.59
C PRO A 314 -24.06 -21.62 35.78
N ASP A 315 -24.35 -22.76 36.39
CA ASP A 315 -24.14 -24.12 35.87
C ASP A 315 -25.08 -24.47 34.68
N GLU A 316 -25.04 -23.68 33.60
CA GLU A 316 -25.78 -23.91 32.35
C GLU A 316 -24.95 -24.70 31.31
N SER A 317 -23.65 -24.88 31.57
CA SER A 317 -22.68 -25.50 30.65
C SER A 317 -22.98 -26.95 30.29
N PHE A 318 -23.61 -27.72 31.20
CA PHE A 318 -23.87 -29.13 30.99
C PHE A 318 -24.96 -29.40 29.93
N LYS A 319 -25.93 -28.50 29.75
CA LYS A 319 -26.97 -28.63 28.71
C LYS A 319 -26.52 -28.14 27.34
N SER A 320 -25.65 -27.13 27.31
CA SER A 320 -25.15 -26.54 26.06
C SER A 320 -24.06 -27.41 25.40
N ALA A 321 -23.14 -28.00 26.19
CA ALA A 321 -22.03 -28.81 25.67
C ALA A 321 -22.46 -30.09 24.94
N PHE A 322 -23.57 -30.71 25.37
CA PHE A 322 -24.15 -31.89 24.73
C PHE A 322 -24.84 -31.57 23.40
N SER A 323 -25.38 -30.34 23.27
CA SER A 323 -26.11 -29.91 22.06
C SER A 323 -25.19 -29.43 20.93
N SER A 324 -23.91 -29.14 21.22
CA SER A 324 -22.95 -28.56 20.27
C SER A 324 -21.77 -29.48 19.90
N GLY A 325 -21.72 -30.72 20.40
CA GLY A 325 -20.58 -31.63 20.16
C GLY A 325 -19.26 -31.19 20.82
N ALA A 326 -19.33 -30.37 21.88
CA ALA A 326 -18.19 -29.66 22.45
C ALA A 326 -17.46 -30.39 23.60
N ILE A 327 -17.75 -31.67 23.84
CA ILE A 327 -17.07 -32.43 24.90
C ILE A 327 -15.70 -32.89 24.39
N LYS A 328 -14.63 -32.26 24.90
CA LYS A 328 -13.25 -32.67 24.60
C LYS A 328 -12.90 -33.96 25.37
N PRO A 329 -12.10 -34.87 24.78
CA PRO A 329 -11.57 -36.01 25.52
C PRO A 329 -10.64 -35.55 26.65
N LEU A 330 -10.44 -36.39 27.67
CA LEU A 330 -9.54 -36.04 28.78
C LEU A 330 -8.09 -35.82 28.35
N SER A 331 -7.69 -36.42 27.23
CA SER A 331 -6.39 -36.20 26.57
C SER A 331 -6.20 -34.77 26.06
N ALA A 332 -7.27 -33.97 25.90
CA ALA A 332 -7.14 -32.54 25.60
C ALA A 332 -6.66 -31.72 26.81
N TYR A 333 -6.84 -32.24 28.03
CA TYR A 333 -6.59 -31.54 29.28
C TYR A 333 -5.33 -32.05 30.00
N TYR A 334 -5.14 -33.37 30.02
CA TYR A 334 -4.03 -34.05 30.70
C TYR A 334 -3.30 -34.95 29.71
N GLN A 335 -2.01 -35.20 29.96
CA GLN A 335 -1.20 -36.07 29.10
C GLN A 335 -1.65 -37.53 29.17
N ARG A 336 -2.05 -37.99 30.37
CA ARG A 336 -2.62 -39.32 30.59
C ARG A 336 -3.68 -39.29 31.66
N THR A 337 -4.68 -40.16 31.52
CA THR A 337 -5.71 -40.36 32.55
C THR A 337 -5.98 -41.83 32.77
N SER A 338 -6.35 -42.22 33.99
CA SER A 338 -6.88 -43.56 34.25
C SER A 338 -8.04 -43.50 35.24
N LEU A 339 -9.12 -44.21 34.92
CA LEU A 339 -10.34 -44.26 35.71
C LEU A 339 -10.52 -45.66 36.29
N VAL A 340 -10.70 -45.75 37.59
CA VAL A 340 -11.04 -47.00 38.28
C VAL A 340 -12.35 -46.81 39.04
N ILE A 341 -13.28 -47.74 38.90
CA ILE A 341 -14.57 -47.70 39.60
C ILE A 341 -14.72 -48.93 40.46
N PHE A 342 -15.18 -48.71 41.69
CA PHE A 342 -15.38 -49.71 42.72
C PHE A 342 -16.84 -49.77 43.13
N ASN A 343 -17.32 -50.97 43.47
CA ASN A 343 -18.62 -51.12 44.11
C ASN A 343 -18.54 -50.78 45.62
N ARG A 344 -19.68 -50.78 46.32
CA ARG A 344 -19.75 -50.49 47.77
C ARG A 344 -18.91 -51.39 48.68
N GLN A 345 -18.45 -52.56 48.21
CA GLN A 345 -17.57 -53.46 48.96
C GLN A 345 -16.09 -53.26 48.62
N GLY A 346 -15.73 -52.24 47.84
CA GLY A 346 -14.36 -51.96 47.42
C GLY A 346 -13.85 -52.87 46.31
N ARG A 347 -14.72 -53.64 45.63
CA ARG A 347 -14.33 -54.46 44.48
C ARG A 347 -14.31 -53.61 43.22
N LYS A 348 -13.22 -53.66 42.46
CA LYS A 348 -13.09 -53.03 41.14
C LYS A 348 -14.11 -53.63 40.18
N VAL A 349 -14.92 -52.78 39.56
CA VAL A 349 -15.96 -53.14 38.58
C VAL A 349 -15.68 -52.58 37.18
N TYR A 350 -14.83 -51.55 37.09
CA TYR A 350 -14.36 -50.99 35.83
C TYR A 350 -12.97 -50.38 36.01
N GLU A 351 -12.19 -50.41 34.94
CA GLU A 351 -10.87 -49.80 34.84
C GLU A 351 -10.62 -49.37 33.40
N SER A 352 -10.10 -48.17 33.22
CA SER A 352 -9.56 -47.68 31.96
C SER A 352 -8.26 -46.95 32.22
N THR A 353 -7.27 -47.13 31.35
CA THR A 353 -5.99 -46.42 31.35
C THR A 353 -5.96 -45.23 30.39
N ASP A 354 -7.09 -44.97 29.73
CA ASP A 354 -7.32 -43.82 28.87
C ASP A 354 -8.83 -43.61 28.76
N TYR A 355 -9.41 -42.93 29.75
CA TYR A 355 -10.86 -42.85 29.85
C TYR A 355 -11.41 -41.84 28.84
N ASN A 356 -12.12 -42.36 27.82
CA ASN A 356 -12.61 -41.59 26.69
C ASN A 356 -14.08 -41.17 26.84
N ASN A 357 -14.54 -40.99 28.09
CA ASN A 357 -15.93 -40.63 28.39
C ASN A 357 -16.96 -41.62 27.80
N ASP A 358 -16.74 -42.92 28.01
CA ASP A 358 -17.48 -44.01 27.36
C ASP A 358 -18.10 -45.03 28.35
N TRP A 359 -17.99 -44.82 29.66
CA TRP A 359 -18.51 -45.76 30.65
C TRP A 359 -20.00 -45.54 30.93
N GLY A 360 -20.84 -46.47 30.46
CA GLY A 360 -22.29 -46.52 30.69
C GLY A 360 -22.74 -47.50 31.79
N ALA A 361 -21.81 -48.03 32.58
CA ALA A 361 -22.10 -48.96 33.68
C ALA A 361 -22.87 -50.24 33.30
N ASP A 362 -22.60 -50.78 32.12
CA ASP A 362 -23.24 -52.01 31.63
C ASP A 362 -23.10 -53.19 32.60
N GLY A 363 -24.20 -53.91 32.81
CA GLY A 363 -24.26 -55.08 33.69
C GLY A 363 -24.20 -54.77 35.19
N LEU A 364 -24.12 -53.50 35.61
CA LEU A 364 -24.12 -53.11 37.01
C LEU A 364 -25.54 -52.87 37.54
N LYS A 365 -25.72 -52.99 38.86
CA LYS A 365 -27.02 -52.77 39.52
C LYS A 365 -27.12 -51.34 40.00
N ASP A 366 -28.33 -50.82 40.12
CA ASP A 366 -28.60 -49.54 40.76
C ASP A 366 -27.98 -49.51 42.17
N GLY A 367 -27.34 -48.40 42.49
CA GLY A 367 -26.60 -48.25 43.75
C GLY A 367 -25.47 -47.23 43.67
N VAL A 368 -24.74 -47.14 44.78
CA VAL A 368 -23.60 -46.22 44.93
C VAL A 368 -22.30 -46.95 44.64
N TYR A 369 -21.49 -46.33 43.80
CA TYR A 369 -20.16 -46.75 43.38
C TYR A 369 -19.17 -45.64 43.73
N PHE A 370 -17.88 -45.96 43.75
CA PHE A 370 -16.81 -45.02 44.02
C PHE A 370 -15.85 -44.98 42.85
N TYR A 371 -15.45 -43.79 42.43
CA TYR A 371 -14.46 -43.63 41.37
C TYR A 371 -13.15 -43.09 41.94
N VAL A 372 -12.06 -43.45 41.28
CA VAL A 372 -10.75 -42.83 41.41
C VAL A 372 -10.26 -42.55 40.00
N LEU A 373 -10.16 -41.28 39.65
CA LEU A 373 -9.59 -40.80 38.40
C LEU A 373 -8.19 -40.23 38.70
N HIS A 374 -7.17 -40.85 38.12
CA HIS A 374 -5.80 -40.35 38.15
C HIS A 374 -5.53 -39.58 36.86
N CYS A 375 -5.03 -38.36 36.99
CA CYS A 375 -4.69 -37.48 35.89
C CYS A 375 -3.20 -37.12 35.99
N GLU A 376 -2.41 -37.51 34.98
CA GLU A 376 -0.99 -37.14 34.87
C GLU A 376 -0.88 -35.93 33.95
N GLY A 377 -0.38 -34.83 34.51
CA GLY A 377 -0.27 -33.54 33.83
C GLY A 377 1.18 -33.06 33.75
N PHE A 378 1.42 -32.06 32.90
CA PHE A 378 2.73 -31.44 32.72
C PHE A 378 3.26 -30.76 33.99
N LYS A 379 2.42 -30.02 34.71
CA LYS A 379 2.81 -29.33 35.95
C LYS A 379 2.61 -30.18 37.19
N SER A 380 1.51 -30.93 37.25
CA SER A 380 1.19 -31.75 38.42
C SER A 380 0.31 -32.94 38.09
N ASN A 381 0.39 -33.95 38.95
CA ASN A 381 -0.52 -35.08 38.93
C ASN A 381 -1.69 -34.81 39.88
N GLU A 382 -2.90 -35.09 39.41
CA GLU A 382 -4.13 -34.86 40.15
C GLU A 382 -4.91 -36.17 40.33
N VAL A 383 -5.64 -36.27 41.44
CA VAL A 383 -6.48 -37.44 41.72
C VAL A 383 -7.85 -36.98 42.16
N TYR A 384 -8.85 -37.26 41.32
CA TYR A 384 -10.24 -37.00 41.61
C TYR A 384 -10.86 -38.26 42.22
N LYS A 385 -11.59 -38.10 43.32
CA LYS A 385 -12.26 -39.19 44.02
C LYS A 385 -13.66 -38.76 44.42
N GLY A 386 -14.61 -39.67 44.30
CA GLY A 386 -15.96 -39.39 44.72
C GLY A 386 -16.86 -40.61 44.59
N SER A 387 -18.12 -40.39 44.90
CA SER A 387 -19.17 -41.38 44.66
C SER A 387 -19.90 -41.07 43.37
N ILE A 388 -20.27 -42.12 42.64
CA ILE A 388 -21.19 -42.06 41.52
C ILE A 388 -22.40 -42.95 41.82
N THR A 389 -23.59 -42.40 41.63
CA THR A 389 -24.85 -43.11 41.82
C THR A 389 -25.36 -43.57 40.47
N ILE A 390 -25.69 -44.85 40.36
CA ILE A 390 -26.40 -45.40 39.21
C ILE A 390 -27.86 -45.50 39.58
N MET A 391 -28.73 -44.85 38.80
CA MET A 391 -30.19 -44.94 38.94
C MET A 391 -30.83 -45.25 37.59
N GLY A 392 -31.95 -45.96 37.58
CA GLY A 392 -32.80 -46.02 36.37
C GLY A 392 -32.98 -47.39 35.76
N ARG A 393 -32.49 -48.49 36.39
CA ARG A 393 -32.99 -49.83 36.08
C ARG A 393 -34.25 -50.13 36.89
N GLY A 394 -35.24 -49.26 36.78
CA GLY A 394 -36.59 -49.48 37.27
C GLY A 394 -37.49 -49.95 36.14
N ASN A 395 -37.55 -51.28 35.96
CA ASN A 395 -38.50 -52.09 35.17
C ASN A 395 -39.02 -51.56 33.83
#